data_AF-J4HZD4-F1
#
_entry.id   AF-J4HZD4-F1
#
_cell.length_a   1.000
_cell.length_b   1.000
_cell.length_c   1.000
_cell.angle_alpha   90.00
_cell.angle_beta   90.00
_cell.angle_gamma   90.00
#
_symmetry.space_group_name_H-M   'P 1'
#
loop_
_entity.id
_entity.type
_entity.pdbx_description
1 polymer ?
#
loop_
_entity_poly.entity_id
_entity_poly.type
_entity_poly.pdbx_seq_one_letter_code
_entity_poly.pdbx_strand_id
1 'polypeptide(L)'
;MATITDHTPLLENNNGPGARSFVCRIVDMLKADGQPSWLASYRFFLFGSWLNALLMAIPLSFVAHAYDWDAAFCFTFSFIAIMPLAALLGTAMDQMSMQAGQTLSVLLNATFGNALELIVGFTALFKGFVWSHVPRHCETKIRFPDELRIVQTSMLGSILSNLLFVLGSSFLLGGFLKDSKYNETAAQVSCSLMTLTCITLVVPAAYHNAQTHGVGFIDGAIPTKTGYLIDGTNLDGDAEFGLRFISRGTSILLLLVYLGYIIFKLKTHAALFEAESAQIEEESQQMNIPAATLALLLVTVLTSFCANYLVASIEETAENYRISRLFIGLILLPIVENAAGQIMSIRMARKDKMEITIGICVGGAIQVSAFVIPLLVIIG
;
A
#
# COMPACT_ATOMS: atom_id res chain seq x y z
N MET A 1 -26.60 -17.94 -63.53
CA MET A 1 -25.93 -16.65 -63.77
C MET A 1 -26.82 -15.56 -63.19
N ALA A 2 -26.60 -15.20 -61.93
CA ALA A 2 -27.00 -13.92 -61.33
C ALA A 2 -26.39 -13.88 -59.92
N THR A 3 -25.59 -12.85 -59.69
CA THR A 3 -24.63 -12.64 -58.61
C THR A 3 -25.30 -12.15 -57.33
N ILE A 4 -24.79 -12.63 -56.20
CA ILE A 4 -25.03 -12.16 -54.84
C ILE A 4 -24.50 -10.72 -54.73
N THR A 5 -25.32 -9.79 -54.25
CA THR A 5 -24.85 -8.47 -53.82
C THR A 5 -25.12 -8.31 -52.34
N ASP A 6 -24.03 -8.17 -51.59
CA ASP A 6 -23.96 -7.88 -50.17
C ASP A 6 -24.76 -6.62 -49.81
N HIS A 7 -25.65 -6.75 -48.81
CA HIS A 7 -26.21 -5.62 -48.08
C HIS A 7 -25.32 -5.33 -46.87
N THR A 8 -24.22 -4.61 -47.08
CA THR A 8 -23.64 -3.77 -46.03
C THR A 8 -24.56 -2.55 -45.86
N PRO A 9 -25.01 -2.20 -44.64
CA PRO A 9 -25.67 -0.93 -44.43
C PRO A 9 -24.61 0.17 -44.60
N LEU A 10 -24.77 0.94 -45.68
CA LEU A 10 -24.00 2.14 -45.95
C LEU A 10 -24.11 3.09 -44.76
N LEU A 11 -22.94 3.57 -44.32
CA LEU A 11 -22.81 4.70 -43.40
C LEU A 11 -23.63 5.87 -43.94
N GLU A 12 -24.67 6.22 -43.21
CA GLU A 12 -25.51 7.37 -43.52
C GLU A 12 -24.64 8.62 -43.34
N ASN A 13 -24.24 9.22 -44.47
CA ASN A 13 -23.60 10.52 -44.52
C ASN A 13 -24.62 11.58 -44.10
N ASN A 14 -24.70 11.84 -42.81
CA ASN A 14 -25.53 12.90 -42.25
C ASN A 14 -24.64 13.92 -41.55
N ASN A 15 -24.83 15.17 -41.93
CA ASN A 15 -24.07 16.34 -41.51
C ASN A 15 -23.86 16.36 -39.99
N GLY A 16 -22.61 16.52 -39.57
CA GLY A 16 -22.22 16.41 -38.17
C GLY A 16 -22.96 17.39 -37.25
N PRO A 17 -23.47 16.95 -36.10
CA PRO A 17 -23.65 17.86 -34.97
C PRO A 17 -22.26 18.11 -34.38
N GLY A 18 -21.93 19.38 -34.16
CA GLY A 18 -20.61 19.84 -33.72
C GLY A 18 -19.99 18.99 -32.61
N ALA A 19 -18.66 18.85 -32.68
CA ALA A 19 -17.85 18.14 -31.70
C ALA A 19 -18.37 18.39 -30.27
N ARG A 20 -19.06 17.39 -29.71
CA ARG A 20 -19.60 17.48 -28.34
C ARG A 20 -18.43 17.78 -27.41
N SER A 21 -18.59 18.80 -26.57
CA SER A 21 -17.59 19.19 -25.58
C SER A 21 -17.09 17.96 -24.80
N PHE A 22 -15.79 17.92 -24.50
CA PHE A 22 -15.17 16.88 -23.66
C PHE A 22 -15.95 16.66 -22.36
N VAL A 23 -16.55 17.73 -21.83
CA VAL A 23 -17.41 17.70 -20.64
C VAL A 23 -18.69 16.88 -20.88
N CYS A 24 -19.34 16.98 -22.04
CA CYS A 24 -20.50 16.15 -22.37
C CYS A 24 -20.13 14.66 -22.47
N ARG A 25 -18.96 14.32 -23.02
CA ARG A 25 -18.50 12.92 -23.07
C ARG A 25 -18.22 12.37 -21.66
N ILE A 26 -17.67 13.20 -20.77
CA ILE A 26 -17.50 12.85 -19.36
C ILE A 26 -18.86 12.68 -18.67
N VAL A 27 -19.82 13.58 -18.90
CA VAL A 27 -21.16 13.50 -18.31
C VAL A 27 -21.93 12.27 -18.80
N ASP A 28 -21.81 11.93 -20.09
CA ASP A 28 -22.43 10.74 -20.68
C ASP A 28 -21.73 9.45 -20.20
N MET A 29 -20.40 9.44 -19.96
CA MET A 29 -19.71 8.34 -19.26
C MET A 29 -20.12 8.24 -17.78
N LEU A 30 -20.43 9.36 -17.12
CA LEU A 30 -20.93 9.40 -15.73
C LEU A 30 -22.37 8.90 -15.59
N LYS A 31 -23.14 8.85 -16.69
CA LYS A 31 -24.54 8.40 -16.76
C LYS A 31 -24.69 7.19 -17.67
N ALA A 32 -23.81 6.18 -17.51
CA ALA A 32 -24.04 4.91 -18.19
C ALA A 32 -25.33 4.27 -17.64
N ASP A 33 -26.33 4.11 -18.52
CA ASP A 33 -27.59 3.43 -18.22
C ASP A 33 -27.31 2.00 -17.73
N GLY A 34 -27.61 1.74 -16.45
CA GLY A 34 -27.34 0.46 -15.77
C GLY A 34 -26.59 0.54 -14.44
N GLN A 35 -26.07 1.72 -14.07
CA GLN A 35 -25.36 1.90 -12.81
C GLN A 35 -26.30 1.94 -11.58
N PRO A 36 -25.93 1.30 -10.45
CA PRO A 36 -26.73 1.35 -9.23
C PRO A 36 -26.89 2.79 -8.73
N SER A 37 -28.03 3.09 -8.11
CA SER A 37 -28.29 4.41 -7.53
C SER A 37 -27.22 4.80 -6.51
N TRP A 38 -27.04 6.11 -6.29
CA TRP A 38 -26.08 6.63 -5.31
C TRP A 38 -26.30 6.03 -3.91
N LEU A 39 -27.56 5.90 -3.50
CA LEU A 39 -27.92 5.34 -2.20
C LEU A 39 -27.61 3.84 -2.11
N ALA A 40 -27.81 3.08 -3.19
CA ALA A 40 -27.42 1.69 -3.27
C ALA A 40 -25.88 1.53 -3.22
N SER A 41 -25.16 2.42 -3.91
CA SER A 41 -23.69 2.43 -3.93
C SER A 41 -23.11 2.64 -2.52
N TYR A 42 -23.57 3.66 -1.78
CA TYR A 42 -23.09 3.91 -0.42
C TYR A 42 -23.58 2.87 0.60
N ARG A 43 -24.77 2.31 0.41
CA ARG A 43 -25.25 1.20 1.23
C ARG A 43 -24.36 -0.03 1.08
N PHE A 44 -24.01 -0.38 -0.16
CA PHE A 44 -23.05 -1.45 -0.41
C PHE A 44 -21.68 -1.11 0.18
N PHE A 45 -21.17 0.10 -0.06
CA PHE A 45 -19.87 0.53 0.42
C PHE A 45 -19.74 0.43 1.95
N LEU A 46 -20.72 0.95 2.69
CA LEU A 46 -20.66 1.00 4.15
C LEU A 46 -21.14 -0.29 4.85
N PHE A 47 -21.96 -1.13 4.21
CA PHE A 47 -22.49 -2.35 4.85
C PHE A 47 -22.10 -3.65 4.15
N GLY A 48 -21.29 -3.59 3.09
CA GLY A 48 -20.90 -4.75 2.28
C GLY A 48 -19.88 -5.67 2.95
N SER A 49 -19.05 -5.13 3.86
CA SER A 49 -18.03 -5.91 4.57
C SER A 49 -18.32 -6.01 6.06
N TRP A 50 -18.06 -7.18 6.65
CA TRP A 50 -18.09 -7.38 8.11
C TRP A 50 -17.11 -6.45 8.85
N LEU A 51 -15.99 -6.10 8.21
CA LEU A 51 -15.01 -5.17 8.78
C LEU A 51 -15.62 -3.79 9.05
N ASN A 52 -16.66 -3.38 8.33
CA ASN A 52 -17.26 -2.07 8.48
C ASN A 52 -17.94 -1.87 9.85
N ALA A 53 -18.19 -2.96 10.61
CA ALA A 53 -18.57 -2.85 12.02
C ALA A 53 -17.53 -2.07 12.85
N LEU A 54 -16.25 -2.15 12.45
CA LEU A 54 -15.13 -1.44 13.08
C LEU A 54 -15.11 0.06 12.75
N LEU A 55 -15.93 0.56 11.82
CA LEU A 55 -16.01 2.01 11.51
C LEU A 55 -16.41 2.85 12.72
N MET A 56 -17.06 2.24 13.72
CA MET A 56 -17.35 2.90 15.01
C MET A 56 -16.07 3.32 15.75
N ALA A 57 -14.92 2.70 15.47
CA ALA A 57 -13.63 3.10 16.04
C ALA A 57 -13.15 4.45 15.51
N ILE A 58 -13.64 4.92 14.35
CA ILE A 58 -13.25 6.24 13.80
C ILE A 58 -13.68 7.36 14.75
N PRO A 59 -14.98 7.60 15.04
CA PRO A 59 -15.36 8.68 15.96
C PRO A 59 -14.74 8.48 17.35
N LEU A 60 -14.57 7.23 17.80
CA LEU A 60 -13.94 6.93 19.08
C LEU A 60 -12.46 7.31 19.12
N SER A 61 -11.73 7.12 18.01
CA SER A 61 -10.36 7.59 17.84
C SER A 61 -10.25 9.11 17.93
N PHE A 62 -11.18 9.82 17.28
CA PHE A 62 -11.21 11.29 17.35
C PHE A 62 -11.53 11.78 18.76
N VAL A 63 -12.49 11.15 19.45
CA VAL A 63 -12.83 11.49 20.84
C VAL A 63 -11.65 11.20 21.77
N ALA A 64 -10.99 10.05 21.64
CA ALA A 64 -9.84 9.70 22.47
C ALA A 64 -8.72 10.75 22.36
N HIS A 65 -8.43 11.23 21.13
CA HIS A 65 -7.44 12.28 20.92
C HIS A 65 -7.93 13.69 21.31
N ALA A 66 -9.23 13.97 21.20
CA ALA A 66 -9.78 15.28 21.58
C ALA A 66 -9.86 15.48 23.09
N TYR A 67 -9.98 14.41 23.86
CA TYR A 67 -10.07 14.43 25.33
C TYR A 67 -8.80 13.90 26.01
N ASP A 68 -7.69 13.77 25.28
CA ASP A 68 -6.39 13.33 25.78
C ASP A 68 -6.48 12.03 26.63
N TRP A 69 -7.14 11.02 26.08
CA TRP A 69 -7.19 9.69 26.70
C TRP A 69 -5.80 9.06 26.72
N ASP A 70 -5.62 8.05 27.59
CA ASP A 70 -4.35 7.31 27.68
C ASP A 70 -3.87 6.83 26.31
N ALA A 71 -2.55 6.91 26.11
CA ALA A 71 -1.87 6.57 24.86
C ALA A 71 -2.31 5.24 24.25
N ALA A 72 -2.54 4.21 25.07
CA ALA A 72 -2.98 2.92 24.55
C ALA A 72 -4.38 2.97 23.97
N PHE A 73 -5.31 3.76 24.52
CA PHE A 73 -6.64 3.92 23.95
C PHE A 73 -6.59 4.71 22.65
N CYS A 74 -5.82 5.81 22.63
CA CYS A 74 -5.57 6.59 21.42
C CYS A 74 -5.00 5.70 20.31
N PHE A 75 -3.94 4.94 20.60
CA PHE A 75 -3.33 4.00 19.67
C PHE A 75 -4.31 2.91 19.23
N THR A 76 -5.00 2.25 20.16
CA THR A 76 -5.88 1.11 19.85
C THR A 76 -7.07 1.52 19.00
N PHE A 77 -7.72 2.65 19.29
CA PHE A 77 -8.85 3.11 18.49
C PHE A 77 -8.42 3.59 17.10
N SER A 78 -7.30 4.30 16.98
CA SER A 78 -6.75 4.66 15.67
C SER A 78 -6.35 3.42 14.87
N PHE A 79 -5.69 2.44 15.51
CA PHE A 79 -5.28 1.18 14.89
C PHE A 79 -6.48 0.40 14.35
N ILE A 80 -7.54 0.23 15.15
CA ILE A 80 -8.77 -0.45 14.74
C ILE A 80 -9.50 0.35 13.66
N ALA A 81 -9.49 1.69 13.71
CA ALA A 81 -10.13 2.54 12.71
C ALA A 81 -9.50 2.43 11.32
N ILE A 82 -8.19 2.22 11.23
CA ILE A 82 -7.50 2.07 9.94
C ILE A 82 -7.86 0.75 9.25
N MET A 83 -8.13 -0.34 9.98
CA MET A 83 -8.48 -1.65 9.39
C MET A 83 -9.68 -1.61 8.42
N PRO A 84 -10.87 -1.08 8.78
CA PRO A 84 -11.98 -0.96 7.85
C PRO A 84 -11.74 0.11 6.78
N LEU A 85 -10.99 1.18 7.10
CA LEU A 85 -10.64 2.20 6.11
C LEU A 85 -9.75 1.64 5.00
N ALA A 86 -8.82 0.73 5.34
CA ALA A 86 -8.02 -0.04 4.38
C ALA A 86 -8.90 -0.81 3.39
N ALA A 87 -9.88 -1.55 3.94
CA ALA A 87 -10.81 -2.34 3.14
C ALA A 87 -11.68 -1.44 2.26
N LEU A 88 -12.22 -0.34 2.80
CA LEU A 88 -13.01 0.61 2.04
C LEU A 88 -12.20 1.27 0.92
N LEU A 89 -10.95 1.62 1.18
CA LEU A 89 -10.05 2.21 0.17
C LEU A 89 -9.81 1.24 -0.98
N GLY A 90 -9.53 -0.04 -0.67
CA GLY A 90 -9.41 -1.11 -1.66
C GLY A 90 -10.69 -1.29 -2.48
N THR A 91 -11.85 -1.41 -1.83
CA THR A 91 -13.13 -1.55 -2.56
C THR A 91 -13.45 -0.34 -3.45
N ALA A 92 -13.17 0.89 -3.01
CA ALA A 92 -13.38 2.08 -3.83
C ALA A 92 -12.43 2.09 -5.05
N MET A 93 -11.18 1.66 -4.86
CA MET A 93 -10.19 1.52 -5.93
C MET A 93 -10.62 0.46 -6.95
N ASP A 94 -11.07 -0.71 -6.50
CA ASP A 94 -11.54 -1.79 -7.36
C ASP A 94 -12.77 -1.36 -8.18
N GLN A 95 -13.75 -0.70 -7.55
CA GLN A 95 -14.93 -0.21 -8.26
C GLN A 95 -14.59 0.90 -9.27
N MET A 96 -13.59 1.72 -8.98
CA MET A 96 -13.08 2.72 -9.92
C MET A 96 -12.29 2.08 -11.06
N SER A 97 -11.58 0.98 -10.79
CA SER A 97 -10.71 0.31 -11.77
C SER A 97 -11.49 -0.52 -12.79
N MET A 98 -12.66 -1.07 -12.44
CA MET A 98 -13.51 -1.88 -13.33
C MET A 98 -13.98 -1.19 -14.61
N GLN A 99 -14.14 0.14 -14.60
CA GLN A 99 -14.45 0.92 -15.82
C GLN A 99 -13.24 1.71 -16.33
N ALA A 100 -12.13 1.69 -15.58
CA ALA A 100 -10.87 2.24 -16.03
C ALA A 100 -10.26 1.26 -17.05
N GLY A 101 -9.71 1.77 -18.16
CA GLY A 101 -8.93 0.92 -19.05
C GLY A 101 -7.76 0.26 -18.31
N GLN A 102 -7.26 -0.88 -18.81
CA GLN A 102 -6.19 -1.68 -18.18
C GLN A 102 -5.01 -0.84 -17.68
N THR A 103 -4.52 0.12 -18.48
CA THR A 103 -3.44 1.04 -18.11
C THR A 103 -3.76 1.86 -16.86
N LEU A 104 -4.96 2.43 -16.80
CA LEU A 104 -5.38 3.26 -15.67
C LEU A 104 -5.66 2.38 -14.44
N SER A 105 -6.25 1.19 -14.62
CA SER A 105 -6.44 0.22 -13.53
C SER A 105 -5.11 -0.17 -12.87
N VAL A 106 -4.07 -0.51 -13.65
CA VAL A 106 -2.75 -0.84 -13.11
C VAL A 106 -2.09 0.35 -12.40
N LEU A 107 -2.23 1.57 -12.92
CA LEU A 107 -1.70 2.79 -12.28
C LEU A 107 -2.44 3.14 -10.98
N LEU A 108 -3.77 3.00 -10.97
CA LEU A 108 -4.59 3.20 -9.78
C LEU A 108 -4.22 2.18 -8.70
N ASN A 109 -4.06 0.91 -9.06
CA ASN A 109 -3.63 -0.11 -8.11
C ASN A 109 -2.20 0.14 -7.59
N ALA A 110 -1.27 0.55 -8.46
CA ALA A 110 0.09 0.91 -8.04
C ALA A 110 0.11 2.04 -6.98
N THR A 111 -0.81 3.00 -7.10
CA THR A 111 -0.87 4.19 -6.22
C THR A 111 -1.78 3.97 -5.01
N PHE A 112 -3.07 3.71 -5.23
CA PHE A 112 -4.07 3.56 -4.18
C PHE A 112 -4.05 2.18 -3.50
N GLY A 113 -3.50 1.15 -4.16
CA GLY A 113 -3.32 -0.17 -3.54
C GLY A 113 -2.28 -0.18 -2.41
N ASN A 114 -1.37 0.79 -2.38
CA ASN A 114 -0.39 1.00 -1.31
C ASN A 114 -0.56 2.37 -0.64
N ALA A 115 -1.76 2.94 -0.73
CA ALA A 115 -2.00 4.29 -0.22
C ALA A 115 -1.86 4.36 1.30
N LEU A 116 -2.14 3.28 2.04
CA LEU A 116 -1.99 3.28 3.48
C LEU A 116 -0.52 3.38 3.92
N GLU A 117 0.33 2.56 3.32
CA GLU A 117 1.78 2.58 3.52
C GLU A 117 2.34 3.97 3.16
N LEU A 118 1.89 4.55 2.05
CA LEU A 118 2.28 5.89 1.64
C LEU A 118 1.76 6.99 2.59
N ILE A 119 0.52 6.90 3.07
CA ILE A 119 -0.06 7.87 4.01
C ILE A 119 0.65 7.81 5.36
N VAL A 120 0.87 6.62 5.91
CA VAL A 120 1.58 6.43 7.19
C VAL A 120 3.04 6.88 7.04
N GLY A 121 3.72 6.48 5.96
CA GLY A 121 5.07 6.92 5.65
C GLY A 121 5.19 8.43 5.48
N PHE A 122 4.29 9.05 4.72
CA PHE A 122 4.28 10.51 4.51
C PHE A 122 3.97 11.26 5.80
N THR A 123 2.99 10.79 6.59
CA THR A 123 2.62 11.43 7.86
C THR A 123 3.75 11.36 8.88
N ALA A 124 4.49 10.25 8.89
CA ALA A 124 5.67 10.11 9.72
C ALA A 124 6.86 10.97 9.22
N LEU A 125 7.04 11.17 7.91
CA LEU A 125 8.11 12.03 7.37
C LEU A 125 7.81 13.53 7.46
N PHE A 126 6.54 13.95 7.30
CA PHE A 126 6.12 15.37 7.21
C PHE A 126 5.33 15.84 8.42
N LYS A 127 5.83 15.57 9.63
CA LYS A 127 5.21 16.03 10.88
C LYS A 127 4.99 17.55 10.99
N GLY A 128 5.51 18.37 10.07
CA GLY A 128 5.24 19.81 9.99
C GLY A 128 3.97 20.23 9.22
N PHE A 129 3.46 19.44 8.28
CA PHE A 129 2.41 19.92 7.35
C PHE A 129 0.98 19.61 7.82
N VAL A 130 0.73 18.41 8.36
CA VAL A 130 -0.62 17.96 8.79
C VAL A 130 -0.94 18.39 10.24
N TRP A 131 0.09 18.73 11.01
CA TRP A 131 -0.01 19.01 12.45
C TRP A 131 -0.60 20.39 12.80
N SER A 132 -0.85 21.25 11.80
CA SER A 132 -1.39 22.62 12.02
C SER A 132 -2.82 22.64 12.58
N HIS A 133 -3.57 21.53 12.53
CA HIS A 133 -5.00 21.49 12.90
C HIS A 133 -5.32 20.59 14.10
N VAL A 134 -4.31 20.01 14.76
CA VAL A 134 -4.51 19.21 15.97
C VAL A 134 -4.28 20.09 17.22
N PRO A 135 -5.21 20.11 18.19
CA PRO A 135 -5.06 20.94 19.40
C PRO A 135 -3.79 20.57 20.19
N ARG A 136 -3.03 21.60 20.54
CA ARG A 136 -1.66 21.59 21.11
C ARG A 136 -1.58 21.18 22.59
N HIS A 137 -2.27 20.14 23.03
CA HIS A 137 -2.22 19.72 24.44
C HIS A 137 -1.35 18.49 24.74
N CYS A 138 -0.95 17.74 23.70
CA CYS A 138 0.17 16.80 23.78
C CYS A 138 1.48 17.45 23.32
N GLU A 139 2.01 18.39 24.10
CA GLU A 139 3.42 18.80 24.01
C GLU A 139 4.30 17.70 24.63
N THR A 140 4.38 16.54 23.99
CA THR A 140 5.42 15.56 24.30
C THR A 140 6.58 15.78 23.34
N LYS A 141 7.79 15.79 23.90
CA LYS A 141 9.06 16.12 23.24
C LYS A 141 9.41 15.07 22.18
N ILE A 142 8.82 15.22 21.00
CA ILE A 142 8.98 14.34 19.85
C ILE A 142 10.44 14.41 19.35
N ARG A 143 11.14 13.28 19.43
CA ARG A 143 12.53 13.14 18.99
C ARG A 143 12.52 12.50 17.58
N PHE A 144 12.80 13.32 16.56
CA PHE A 144 12.85 12.98 15.13
C PHE A 144 13.53 11.64 14.70
N PRO A 145 14.60 11.09 15.33
CA PRO A 145 15.20 9.82 14.89
C PRO A 145 14.31 8.56 15.00
N ASP A 146 13.22 8.60 15.78
CA ASP A 146 12.41 7.40 16.04
C ASP A 146 11.35 7.11 14.97
N GLU A 147 10.87 8.15 14.28
CA GLU A 147 9.80 8.04 13.30
C GLU A 147 10.26 7.43 11.99
N LEU A 148 11.46 7.81 11.55
CA LEU A 148 12.09 7.23 10.38
C LEU A 148 12.36 5.73 10.60
N ARG A 149 12.68 5.32 11.84
CA ARG A 149 12.76 3.90 12.20
C ARG A 149 11.40 3.21 12.16
N ILE A 150 10.32 3.87 12.60
CA ILE A 150 8.96 3.32 12.49
C ILE A 150 8.59 3.08 11.02
N VAL A 151 8.87 4.04 10.13
CA VAL A 151 8.62 3.88 8.68
C VAL A 151 9.49 2.76 8.09
N GLN A 152 10.79 2.74 8.38
CA GLN A 152 11.67 1.68 7.88
C GLN A 152 11.23 0.29 8.35
N THR A 153 10.90 0.16 9.63
CA THR A 153 10.46 -1.11 10.20
C THR A 153 9.08 -1.52 9.71
N SER A 154 8.15 -0.59 9.49
CA SER A 154 6.83 -0.92 8.92
C SER A 154 6.90 -1.37 7.47
N MET A 155 7.73 -0.73 6.63
CA MET A 155 7.90 -1.17 5.24
C MET A 155 8.55 -2.56 5.14
N LEU A 156 9.58 -2.82 5.96
CA LEU A 156 10.16 -4.17 6.08
C LEU A 156 9.12 -5.18 6.58
N GLY A 157 8.31 -4.76 7.56
CA GLY A 157 7.24 -5.55 8.12
C GLY A 157 6.16 -5.88 7.10
N SER A 158 5.80 -4.95 6.21
CA SER A 158 4.82 -5.17 5.13
C SER A 158 5.34 -6.22 4.12
N ILE A 159 6.61 -6.15 3.74
CA ILE A 159 7.26 -7.19 2.92
C ILE A 159 7.21 -8.56 3.63
N LEU A 160 7.62 -8.63 4.90
CA LEU A 160 7.62 -9.88 5.67
C LEU A 160 6.21 -10.43 5.90
N SER A 161 5.25 -9.56 6.19
CA SER A 161 3.84 -9.91 6.37
C SER A 161 3.29 -10.55 5.11
N ASN A 162 3.53 -9.95 3.94
CA ASN A 162 3.04 -10.48 2.67
C ASN A 162 3.69 -11.83 2.32
N LEU A 163 5.01 -11.94 2.45
CA LEU A 163 5.75 -13.13 2.01
C LEU A 163 5.69 -14.30 3.00
N LEU A 164 5.68 -14.04 4.31
CA LEU A 164 5.74 -15.10 5.33
C LEU A 164 4.37 -15.32 5.95
N PHE A 165 3.74 -14.27 6.48
CA PHE A 165 2.51 -14.43 7.24
C PHE A 165 1.31 -14.73 6.33
N VAL A 166 1.04 -13.88 5.34
CA VAL A 166 -0.14 -14.01 4.46
C VAL A 166 0.05 -15.18 3.50
N LEU A 167 1.17 -15.24 2.78
CA LEU A 167 1.44 -16.33 1.86
C LEU A 167 1.55 -17.68 2.59
N GLY A 168 2.22 -17.72 3.75
CA GLY A 168 2.36 -18.94 4.54
C GLY A 168 1.03 -19.43 5.12
N SER A 169 0.20 -18.55 5.68
CA SER A 169 -1.14 -18.92 6.15
C SER A 169 -2.05 -19.37 5.01
N SER A 170 -1.91 -18.76 3.83
CA SER A 170 -2.65 -19.14 2.63
C SER A 170 -2.24 -20.50 2.10
N PHE A 171 -0.94 -20.82 2.08
CA PHE A 171 -0.44 -22.16 1.72
C PHE A 171 -0.91 -23.22 2.70
N LEU A 172 -0.88 -22.95 4.01
CA LEU A 172 -1.42 -23.87 5.00
C LEU A 172 -2.91 -24.13 4.73
N LEU A 173 -3.73 -23.08 4.68
CA LEU A 173 -5.18 -23.22 4.54
C LEU A 173 -5.64 -23.76 3.18
N GLY A 174 -4.95 -23.41 2.09
CA GLY A 174 -5.20 -23.95 0.76
C GLY A 174 -4.72 -25.41 0.62
N GLY A 175 -3.50 -25.69 1.09
CA GLY A 175 -2.89 -27.02 1.01
C GLY A 175 -3.54 -28.07 1.90
N PHE A 176 -4.19 -27.69 3.00
CA PHE A 176 -5.01 -28.61 3.79
C PHE A 176 -6.22 -29.16 3.01
N LEU A 177 -6.67 -28.47 1.95
CA LEU A 177 -7.86 -28.85 1.19
C LEU A 177 -7.52 -29.69 -0.05
N LYS A 178 -6.44 -29.39 -0.77
CA LYS A 178 -5.99 -30.09 -2.00
C LYS A 178 -4.61 -29.59 -2.48
N ASP A 179 -3.96 -30.37 -3.36
CA ASP A 179 -2.79 -29.91 -4.12
C ASP A 179 -3.20 -28.81 -5.11
N SER A 180 -2.82 -27.56 -4.81
CA SER A 180 -3.14 -26.41 -5.66
C SER A 180 -2.23 -26.35 -6.88
N LYS A 181 -2.81 -26.15 -8.05
CA LYS A 181 -2.09 -25.84 -9.29
C LYS A 181 -1.97 -24.32 -9.43
N TYR A 182 -0.82 -23.85 -9.88
CA TYR A 182 -0.60 -22.44 -10.19
C TYR A 182 0.28 -22.31 -11.43
N ASN A 183 0.20 -21.16 -12.09
CA ASN A 183 1.07 -20.85 -13.21
C ASN A 183 2.51 -20.60 -12.73
N GLU A 184 3.39 -21.57 -13.00
CA GLU A 184 4.80 -21.51 -12.63
C GLU A 184 5.51 -20.29 -13.23
N THR A 185 5.14 -19.87 -14.44
CA THR A 185 5.83 -18.77 -15.14
C THR A 185 5.55 -17.42 -14.48
N ALA A 186 4.28 -17.11 -14.20
CA ALA A 186 3.89 -15.86 -13.55
C ALA A 186 4.47 -15.75 -12.12
N ALA A 187 4.37 -16.86 -11.37
CA ALA A 187 4.92 -16.95 -10.03
C ALA A 187 6.44 -16.79 -10.03
N GLN A 188 7.16 -17.46 -10.94
CA GLN A 188 8.61 -17.41 -11.03
C GLN A 188 9.13 -16.02 -11.41
N VAL A 189 8.50 -15.33 -12.36
CA VAL A 189 8.87 -13.96 -12.72
C VAL A 189 8.71 -13.03 -11.51
N SER A 190 7.59 -13.14 -10.80
CA SER A 190 7.31 -12.31 -9.63
C SER A 190 8.28 -12.60 -8.47
N CYS A 191 8.59 -13.87 -8.20
CA CYS A 191 9.59 -14.25 -7.19
C CYS A 191 11.01 -13.79 -7.55
N SER A 192 11.38 -13.87 -8.84
CA SER A 192 12.70 -13.44 -9.32
C SER A 192 12.86 -11.92 -9.19
N LEU A 193 11.82 -11.16 -9.56
CA LEU A 193 11.80 -9.72 -9.38
C LEU A 193 11.85 -9.35 -7.90
N MET A 194 11.06 -10.02 -7.05
CA MET A 194 11.07 -9.81 -5.61
C MET A 194 12.47 -10.03 -5.03
N THR A 195 13.12 -11.13 -5.40
CA THR A 195 14.50 -11.44 -4.97
C THR A 195 15.47 -10.34 -5.37
N LEU A 196 15.39 -9.85 -6.62
CA LEU A 196 16.23 -8.75 -7.11
C LEU A 196 16.01 -7.46 -6.29
N THR A 197 14.75 -7.14 -5.98
CA THR A 197 14.42 -5.94 -5.20
C THR A 197 14.92 -6.05 -3.76
N CYS A 198 14.78 -7.21 -3.11
CA CYS A 198 15.29 -7.45 -1.76
C CYS A 198 16.82 -7.34 -1.71
N ILE A 199 17.55 -7.96 -2.65
CA ILE A 199 19.01 -7.85 -2.73
C ILE A 199 19.43 -6.38 -2.86
N THR A 200 18.72 -5.64 -3.70
CA THR A 200 19.01 -4.23 -3.97
C THR A 200 18.73 -3.34 -2.75
N LEU A 201 17.65 -3.60 -2.00
CA LEU A 201 17.34 -2.92 -0.74
C LEU A 201 18.33 -3.24 0.40
N VAL A 202 19.01 -4.39 0.35
CA VAL A 202 20.05 -4.74 1.34
C VAL A 202 21.32 -3.93 1.13
N VAL A 203 21.61 -3.42 -0.07
CA VAL A 203 22.87 -2.71 -0.40
C VAL A 203 23.14 -1.49 0.52
N PRO A 204 22.21 -0.54 0.72
CA PRO A 204 22.44 0.59 1.63
C PRO A 204 22.60 0.15 3.09
N ALA A 205 21.85 -0.87 3.52
CA ALA A 205 21.95 -1.42 4.87
C ALA A 205 23.31 -2.10 5.09
N ALA A 206 23.81 -2.87 4.11
CA ALA A 206 25.12 -3.50 4.16
C ALA A 206 26.24 -2.45 4.22
N TYR A 207 26.13 -1.35 3.45
CA TYR A 207 27.06 -0.24 3.52
C TYR A 207 27.09 0.41 4.92
N HIS A 208 25.91 0.67 5.50
CA HIS A 208 25.79 1.20 6.85
C HIS A 208 26.46 0.30 7.90
N ASN A 209 26.21 -1.01 7.84
CA ASN A 209 26.82 -1.99 8.74
C ASN A 209 28.34 -2.10 8.55
N ALA A 210 28.84 -2.02 7.31
CA ALA A 210 30.28 -2.06 7.04
C ALA A 210 31.02 -0.84 7.63
N GLN A 211 30.41 0.35 7.56
CA GLN A 211 31.02 1.58 8.08
C GLN A 211 30.96 1.68 9.60
N THR A 212 29.86 1.22 10.22
CA THR A 212 29.72 1.21 11.69
C THR A 212 30.67 0.23 12.38
N HIS A 213 31.11 -0.83 11.69
CA HIS A 213 32.09 -1.79 12.21
C HIS A 213 33.54 -1.57 11.71
N GLY A 214 33.77 -0.61 10.82
CA GLY A 214 35.07 -0.35 10.18
C GLY A 214 36.10 0.40 11.04
N VAL A 215 35.69 1.04 12.14
CA VAL A 215 36.56 1.93 12.96
C VAL A 215 37.20 1.20 14.16
N GLY A 216 37.20 -0.15 14.19
CA GLY A 216 37.68 -0.93 15.34
C GLY A 216 39.05 -1.60 15.20
N PHE A 217 39.68 -1.62 14.00
CA PHE A 217 40.85 -2.48 13.78
C PHE A 217 42.12 -1.78 13.29
N ILE A 218 42.09 -0.49 12.94
CA ILE A 218 43.25 0.18 12.31
C ILE A 218 43.86 1.29 13.18
N ASP A 219 43.11 1.91 14.09
CA ASP A 219 43.69 2.89 15.03
C ASP A 219 43.83 2.29 16.43
N GLY A 220 45.08 2.02 16.82
CA GLY A 220 45.48 1.57 18.16
C GLY A 220 45.26 2.60 19.27
N ALA A 221 44.07 3.19 19.36
CA ALA A 221 43.67 4.09 20.43
C ALA A 221 42.78 3.36 21.45
N ILE A 222 43.34 3.23 22.65
CA ILE A 222 42.77 2.89 23.96
C ILE A 222 41.24 2.73 24.00
N PRO A 223 40.70 1.59 24.50
CA PRO A 223 39.27 1.42 24.71
C PRO A 223 38.85 2.32 25.88
N THR A 224 38.28 3.47 25.55
CA THR A 224 37.71 4.34 26.59
C THR A 224 36.37 3.73 27.01
N LYS A 225 36.39 3.12 28.20
CA LYS A 225 35.24 2.65 28.95
C LYS A 225 34.11 3.68 28.97
N THR A 226 33.05 3.43 28.23
CA THR A 226 31.66 3.60 28.73
C THR A 226 30.72 2.85 27.81
N GLY A 227 29.89 1.97 28.38
CA GLY A 227 28.86 1.22 27.66
C GLY A 227 27.78 2.14 27.12
N TYR A 228 28.04 2.74 25.96
CA TYR A 228 27.00 3.38 25.17
C TYR A 228 26.35 2.30 24.30
N LEU A 229 25.03 2.23 24.42
CA LEU A 229 24.17 1.31 23.70
C LEU A 229 24.43 1.41 22.19
N ILE A 230 24.14 0.32 21.49
CA ILE A 230 24.16 0.16 20.04
C ILE A 230 23.14 1.15 19.44
N ASP A 231 23.52 2.42 19.35
CA ASP A 231 22.87 3.41 18.53
C ASP A 231 23.82 3.62 17.36
N GLY A 232 23.52 2.99 16.22
CA GLY A 232 24.31 3.05 14.98
C GLY A 232 24.35 4.44 14.34
N THR A 233 24.37 5.50 15.14
CA THR A 233 24.18 6.90 14.76
C THR A 233 25.49 7.68 14.71
N ASN A 234 26.64 7.05 14.94
CA ASN A 234 27.95 7.71 14.83
C ASN A 234 28.64 7.30 13.53
N LEU A 235 28.03 7.65 12.40
CA LEU A 235 28.72 7.61 11.11
C LEU A 235 29.57 8.88 10.99
N ASP A 236 30.81 8.75 10.51
CA ASP A 236 31.58 9.90 10.10
C ASP A 236 30.84 10.66 8.97
N GLY A 237 31.07 11.98 8.84
CA GLY A 237 30.36 12.82 7.86
C GLY A 237 30.46 12.31 6.42
N ASP A 238 31.59 11.68 6.06
CA ASP A 238 31.80 11.05 4.75
C ASP A 238 30.97 9.76 4.58
N ALA A 239 30.80 8.99 5.66
CA ALA A 239 29.99 7.76 5.66
C ALA A 239 28.49 8.09 5.63
N GLU A 240 28.03 9.15 6.29
CA GLU A 240 26.66 9.66 6.14
C GLU A 240 26.37 10.12 4.72
N PHE A 241 27.29 10.89 4.12
CA PHE A 241 27.15 11.35 2.74
C PHE A 241 27.09 10.16 1.78
N GLY A 242 28.00 9.19 1.93
CA GLY A 242 28.02 7.95 1.17
C GLY A 242 26.72 7.15 1.33
N LEU A 243 26.19 7.02 2.55
CA LEU A 243 24.95 6.31 2.82
C LEU A 243 23.75 6.96 2.13
N ARG A 244 23.62 8.29 2.20
CA ARG A 244 22.53 9.02 1.53
C ARG A 244 22.63 8.91 0.01
N PHE A 245 23.84 9.02 -0.54
CA PHE A 245 24.09 8.85 -1.97
C PHE A 245 23.69 7.46 -2.46
N ILE A 246 24.15 6.42 -1.77
CA ILE A 246 23.82 5.02 -2.09
C ILE A 246 22.31 4.79 -1.94
N SER A 247 21.69 5.25 -0.86
CA SER A 247 20.25 5.07 -0.63
C SER A 247 19.40 5.72 -1.73
N ARG A 248 19.73 6.96 -2.14
CA ARG A 248 19.02 7.66 -3.21
C ARG A 248 19.30 7.04 -4.59
N GLY A 249 20.54 6.62 -4.86
CA GLY A 249 20.90 5.92 -6.08
C GLY A 249 20.17 4.59 -6.24
N THR A 250 20.15 3.78 -5.18
CA THR A 250 19.38 2.52 -5.10
C THR A 250 17.89 2.77 -5.31
N SER A 251 17.34 3.84 -4.74
CA SER A 251 15.92 4.18 -4.90
C SER A 251 15.56 4.55 -6.35
N ILE A 252 16.38 5.37 -7.01
CA ILE A 252 16.18 5.69 -8.43
C ILE A 252 16.24 4.43 -9.29
N LEU A 253 17.22 3.55 -9.03
CA LEU A 253 17.34 2.28 -9.75
C LEU A 253 16.08 1.40 -9.56
N LEU A 254 15.61 1.25 -8.33
CA LEU A 254 14.42 0.45 -8.02
C LEU A 254 13.15 1.02 -8.69
N LEU A 255 12.97 2.35 -8.70
CA LEU A 255 11.85 2.97 -9.42
C LEU A 255 11.90 2.73 -10.93
N LEU A 256 13.10 2.76 -11.54
CA LEU A 256 13.25 2.43 -12.96
C LEU A 256 12.92 0.95 -13.23
N VAL A 257 13.35 0.04 -12.35
CA VAL A 257 13.01 -1.38 -12.41
C VAL A 257 11.50 -1.57 -12.25
N TYR A 258 10.85 -0.85 -11.33
CA TYR A 258 9.41 -0.89 -11.13
C TYR A 258 8.63 -0.34 -12.34
N LEU A 259 9.11 0.73 -12.97
CA LEU A 259 8.52 1.24 -14.21
C LEU A 259 8.66 0.20 -15.34
N GLY A 260 9.81 -0.46 -15.44
CA GLY A 260 10.01 -1.60 -16.32
C GLY A 260 9.04 -2.75 -16.03
N TYR A 261 8.78 -3.04 -14.76
CA TYR A 261 7.78 -4.03 -14.32
C TYR A 261 6.35 -3.62 -14.70
N ILE A 262 5.96 -2.36 -14.56
CA ILE A 262 4.66 -1.86 -15.03
C ILE A 262 4.54 -2.03 -16.55
N ILE A 263 5.57 -1.68 -17.32
CA ILE A 263 5.58 -1.87 -18.78
C ILE A 263 5.47 -3.37 -19.13
N PHE A 264 6.14 -4.22 -18.37
CA PHE A 264 6.05 -5.67 -18.52
C PHE A 264 4.62 -6.18 -18.29
N LYS A 265 3.97 -5.74 -17.21
CA LYS A 265 2.57 -6.09 -16.91
C LYS A 265 1.59 -5.56 -17.96
N LEU A 266 1.80 -4.35 -18.46
CA LEU A 266 0.82 -3.67 -19.33
C LEU A 266 0.97 -3.99 -20.82
N LYS A 267 2.18 -4.34 -21.27
CA LYS A 267 2.45 -4.43 -22.71
C LYS A 267 3.02 -5.77 -23.14
N THR A 268 4.10 -6.23 -22.51
CA THR A 268 4.79 -7.43 -23.02
C THR A 268 4.12 -8.72 -22.56
N HIS A 269 3.57 -8.73 -21.34
CA HIS A 269 2.94 -9.91 -20.74
C HIS A 269 1.51 -9.61 -20.25
N ALA A 270 0.82 -8.68 -20.92
CA ALA A 270 -0.55 -8.28 -20.58
C ALA A 270 -1.49 -9.48 -20.45
N ALA A 271 -1.42 -10.43 -21.39
CA ALA A 271 -2.27 -11.63 -21.38
C ALA A 271 -2.11 -12.50 -20.11
N LEU A 272 -0.91 -12.50 -19.50
CA LEU A 272 -0.64 -13.27 -18.29
C LEU A 272 -1.34 -12.66 -17.07
N PHE A 273 -1.30 -11.32 -16.95
CA PHE A 273 -1.88 -10.59 -15.81
C PHE A 273 -3.35 -10.24 -15.99
N GLU A 274 -3.85 -10.14 -17.23
CA GLU A 274 -5.26 -9.93 -17.52
C GLU A 274 -6.10 -11.16 -17.14
N ALA A 275 -5.57 -12.37 -17.38
CA ALA A 275 -6.21 -13.60 -16.92
C ALA A 275 -6.32 -13.67 -15.39
N GLU A 276 -5.31 -13.17 -14.67
CA GLU A 276 -5.32 -13.08 -13.22
C GLU A 276 -6.37 -12.07 -12.73
N SER A 277 -6.39 -10.85 -13.31
CA SER A 277 -7.37 -9.82 -12.98
C SER A 277 -8.81 -10.25 -13.25
N ALA A 278 -9.08 -10.92 -14.36
CA ALA A 278 -10.42 -11.40 -14.71
C ALA A 278 -10.98 -12.40 -13.69
N GLN A 279 -10.13 -13.17 -13.00
CA GLN A 279 -10.57 -14.08 -11.95
C GLN A 279 -10.89 -13.38 -10.62
N ILE A 280 -10.36 -12.18 -10.41
CA ILE A 280 -10.66 -11.29 -9.28
C ILE A 280 -11.97 -10.52 -9.56
N GLU A 281 -12.18 -10.09 -10.81
CA GLU A 281 -13.34 -9.32 -11.28
C GLU A 281 -14.66 -10.11 -11.45
N GLU A 282 -14.74 -11.36 -10.95
CA GLU A 282 -16.03 -12.09 -10.86
C GLU A 282 -17.10 -11.34 -10.03
N GLU A 283 -16.73 -10.29 -9.28
CA GLU A 283 -17.66 -9.39 -8.62
C GLU A 283 -18.22 -8.32 -9.59
N SER A 284 -19.54 -8.32 -9.77
CA SER A 284 -20.25 -7.31 -10.56
C SER A 284 -20.02 -5.90 -10.01
N GLN A 285 -19.95 -4.89 -10.87
CA GLN A 285 -19.89 -3.49 -10.45
C GLN A 285 -21.09 -3.12 -9.57
N GLN A 286 -20.81 -2.69 -8.34
CA GLN A 286 -21.82 -2.37 -7.32
C GLN A 286 -21.88 -0.88 -6.99
N MET A 287 -20.93 -0.09 -7.51
CA MET A 287 -20.88 1.36 -7.31
C MET A 287 -20.79 2.12 -8.63
N ASN A 288 -21.45 3.28 -8.67
CA ASN A 288 -21.25 4.23 -9.75
C ASN A 288 -19.87 4.92 -9.62
N ILE A 289 -19.18 5.20 -10.73
CA ILE A 289 -17.83 5.79 -10.77
C ILE A 289 -17.70 7.11 -10.00
N PRO A 290 -18.54 8.14 -10.20
CA PRO A 290 -18.51 9.35 -9.38
C PRO A 290 -18.66 9.07 -7.88
N ALA A 291 -19.46 8.08 -7.50
CA ALA A 291 -19.61 7.69 -6.11
C ALA A 291 -18.35 6.96 -5.60
N ALA A 292 -17.75 6.09 -6.41
CA ALA A 292 -16.49 5.41 -6.09
C ALA A 292 -15.33 6.41 -5.96
N THR A 293 -15.20 7.37 -6.87
CA THR A 293 -14.18 8.43 -6.82
C THR A 293 -14.36 9.32 -5.58
N LEU A 294 -15.60 9.74 -5.28
CA LEU A 294 -15.87 10.55 -4.09
C LEU A 294 -15.58 9.74 -2.81
N ALA A 295 -15.98 8.47 -2.76
CA ALA A 295 -15.70 7.58 -1.64
C ALA A 295 -14.20 7.36 -1.46
N LEU A 296 -13.44 7.13 -2.54
CA LEU A 296 -11.98 6.97 -2.51
C LEU A 296 -11.31 8.20 -1.92
N LEU A 297 -11.69 9.40 -2.37
CA LEU A 297 -11.16 10.66 -1.83
C LEU A 297 -11.50 10.86 -0.36
N LEU A 298 -12.77 10.65 0.03
CA LEU A 298 -13.23 10.81 1.41
C LEU A 298 -12.53 9.83 2.36
N VAL A 299 -12.42 8.56 1.97
CA VAL A 299 -11.72 7.54 2.76
C VAL A 299 -10.25 7.88 2.86
N THR A 300 -9.58 8.29 1.78
CA THR A 300 -8.18 8.72 1.80
C THR A 300 -7.94 9.85 2.82
N VAL A 301 -8.81 10.85 2.85
CA VAL A 301 -8.72 11.97 3.80
C VAL A 301 -8.94 11.49 5.24
N LEU A 302 -9.98 10.69 5.49
CA LEU A 302 -10.26 10.14 6.83
C LEU A 302 -9.11 9.25 7.32
N THR A 303 -8.57 8.41 6.44
CA THR A 303 -7.40 7.58 6.69
C THR A 303 -6.18 8.41 7.06
N SER A 304 -5.94 9.53 6.36
CA SER A 304 -4.84 10.44 6.68
C SER A 304 -4.94 11.01 8.11
N PHE A 305 -6.14 11.43 8.53
CA PHE A 305 -6.36 11.87 9.92
C PHE A 305 -6.14 10.73 10.94
N CYS A 306 -6.68 9.53 10.69
CA CYS A 306 -6.51 8.38 11.58
C CYS A 306 -5.06 7.91 11.65
N ALA A 307 -4.33 7.92 10.52
CA ALA A 307 -2.91 7.59 10.45
C ALA A 307 -2.06 8.60 11.22
N ASN A 308 -2.41 9.88 11.18
CA ASN A 308 -1.73 10.92 11.97
C ASN A 308 -1.88 10.68 13.48
N TYR A 309 -3.10 10.40 13.93
CA TYR A 309 -3.39 10.02 15.31
C TYR A 309 -2.67 8.73 15.74
N LEU A 310 -2.64 7.74 14.86
CA LEU A 310 -1.89 6.50 15.10
C LEU A 310 -0.39 6.80 15.28
N VAL A 311 0.24 7.48 14.34
CA VAL A 311 1.69 7.78 14.39
C VAL A 311 2.05 8.64 15.60
N ALA A 312 1.17 9.58 16.00
CA ALA A 312 1.37 10.40 17.19
C ALA A 312 1.37 9.61 18.49
N SER A 313 0.54 8.57 18.59
CA SER A 313 0.39 7.76 19.81
C SER A 313 1.39 6.60 19.93
N ILE A 314 2.15 6.27 18.88
CA ILE A 314 3.14 5.18 18.90
C ILE A 314 4.21 5.40 19.98
N GLU A 315 4.78 6.60 20.05
CA GLU A 315 5.89 6.90 20.95
C GLU A 315 5.48 6.73 22.42
N GLU A 316 4.37 7.37 22.77
CA GLU A 316 3.82 7.35 24.12
C GLU A 316 3.37 5.94 24.52
N THR A 317 2.78 5.18 23.59
CA THR A 317 2.40 3.78 23.83
C THR A 317 3.64 2.91 24.04
N ALA A 318 4.69 3.10 23.24
CA ALA A 318 5.93 2.34 23.36
C ALA A 318 6.61 2.58 24.72
N GLU A 319 6.65 3.83 25.18
CA GLU A 319 7.25 4.21 26.46
C GLU A 319 6.42 3.75 27.66
N ASN A 320 5.12 4.08 27.68
CA ASN A 320 4.24 3.81 28.82
C ASN A 320 4.03 2.30 29.03
N TYR A 321 3.90 1.53 27.95
CA TYR A 321 3.62 0.10 28.01
C TYR A 321 4.86 -0.78 27.79
N ARG A 322 6.05 -0.17 27.67
CA ARG A 322 7.34 -0.87 27.42
C ARG A 322 7.29 -1.81 26.21
N ILE A 323 6.54 -1.42 25.18
CA ILE A 323 6.47 -2.15 23.91
C ILE A 323 7.56 -1.62 23.00
N SER A 324 8.32 -2.51 22.37
CA SER A 324 9.35 -2.09 21.42
C SER A 324 8.74 -1.36 20.22
N ARG A 325 9.26 -0.17 19.88
CA ARG A 325 8.90 0.58 18.66
C ARG A 325 9.08 -0.27 17.41
N LEU A 326 10.12 -1.12 17.42
CA LEU A 326 10.38 -2.09 16.36
C LEU A 326 9.26 -3.14 16.27
N PHE A 327 8.67 -3.57 17.39
CA PHE A 327 7.54 -4.50 17.36
C PHE A 327 6.28 -3.83 16.79
N ILE A 328 6.00 -2.59 17.19
CA ILE A 328 4.86 -1.82 16.66
C ILE A 328 5.01 -1.62 15.14
N GLY A 329 6.17 -1.13 14.70
CA GLY A 329 6.47 -0.91 13.29
C GLY A 329 6.50 -2.20 12.48
N LEU A 330 7.30 -3.20 12.88
CA LEU A 330 7.57 -4.40 12.09
C LEU A 330 6.40 -5.42 12.08
N ILE A 331 5.59 -5.47 13.14
CA ILE A 331 4.55 -6.49 13.29
C ILE A 331 3.15 -5.89 13.24
N LEU A 332 2.86 -4.87 14.07
CA LEU A 332 1.49 -4.38 14.22
C LEU A 332 1.02 -3.57 13.00
N LEU A 333 1.80 -2.58 12.55
CA LEU A 333 1.40 -1.72 11.42
C LEU A 333 1.12 -2.52 10.13
N PRO A 334 1.99 -3.44 9.68
CA PRO A 334 1.76 -4.26 8.50
C PRO A 334 0.48 -5.09 8.51
N ILE A 335 0.06 -5.55 9.69
CA ILE A 335 -1.18 -6.33 9.83
C ILE A 335 -2.39 -5.47 9.48
N VAL A 336 -2.38 -4.20 9.90
CA VAL A 336 -3.48 -3.27 9.66
C VAL A 336 -3.42 -2.68 8.26
N GLU A 337 -2.25 -2.26 7.82
CA GLU A 337 -2.03 -1.68 6.49
C GLU A 337 -2.49 -2.64 5.39
N ASN A 338 -2.18 -3.93 5.52
CA ASN A 338 -2.57 -4.93 4.53
C ASN A 338 -3.81 -5.77 4.91
N ALA A 339 -4.54 -5.46 5.99
CA ALA A 339 -5.60 -6.34 6.54
C ALA A 339 -6.59 -6.87 5.50
N ALA A 340 -7.04 -6.00 4.59
CA ALA A 340 -7.95 -6.36 3.51
C ALA A 340 -7.33 -7.36 2.52
N GLY A 341 -6.08 -7.11 2.10
CA GLY A 341 -5.32 -7.99 1.23
C GLY A 341 -5.05 -9.36 1.88
N GLN A 342 -4.78 -9.39 3.19
CA GLN A 342 -4.58 -10.66 3.91
C GLN A 342 -5.84 -11.53 3.87
N ILE A 343 -6.99 -10.94 4.19
CA ILE A 343 -8.28 -11.65 4.21
C ILE A 343 -8.65 -12.13 2.81
N MET A 344 -8.42 -11.29 1.79
CA MET A 344 -8.68 -11.63 0.39
C MET A 344 -7.81 -12.79 -0.07
N SER A 345 -6.50 -12.73 0.18
CA SER A 345 -5.54 -13.77 -0.18
C SER A 345 -5.90 -15.12 0.46
N ILE A 346 -6.19 -15.14 1.76
CA ILE A 346 -6.62 -16.34 2.47
C ILE A 346 -7.94 -16.90 1.92
N ARG A 347 -8.90 -16.02 1.59
CA ARG A 347 -10.19 -16.41 1.01
C ARG A 347 -10.01 -17.03 -0.38
N MET A 348 -9.10 -16.51 -1.20
CA MET A 348 -8.80 -17.04 -2.52
C MET A 348 -8.04 -18.37 -2.45
N ALA A 349 -7.11 -18.51 -1.52
CA ALA A 349 -6.42 -19.77 -1.27
C ALA A 349 -7.41 -20.89 -0.88
N ARG A 350 -8.41 -20.58 -0.05
CA ARG A 350 -9.48 -21.54 0.31
C ARG A 350 -10.39 -21.93 -0.85
N LYS A 351 -10.43 -21.14 -1.92
CA LYS A 351 -11.16 -21.44 -3.17
C LYS A 351 -10.30 -22.15 -4.21
N ASP A 352 -9.12 -22.64 -3.82
CA ASP A 352 -8.13 -23.26 -4.71
C ASP A 352 -7.62 -22.31 -5.81
N LYS A 353 -7.76 -20.98 -5.60
CA LYS A 353 -7.24 -19.93 -6.48
C LYS A 353 -5.85 -19.48 -5.99
N MET A 354 -4.90 -20.42 -5.96
CA MET A 354 -3.57 -20.19 -5.41
C MET A 354 -2.72 -19.22 -6.25
N GLU A 355 -2.91 -19.21 -7.57
CA GLU A 355 -2.23 -18.26 -8.47
C GLU A 355 -2.52 -16.81 -8.10
N ILE A 356 -3.80 -16.47 -7.86
CA ILE A 356 -4.24 -15.15 -7.40
C ILE A 356 -3.65 -14.81 -6.02
N THR A 357 -3.62 -15.79 -5.12
CA THR A 357 -3.07 -15.64 -3.77
C THR A 357 -1.60 -15.22 -3.83
N ILE A 358 -0.80 -15.91 -4.65
CA ILE A 358 0.61 -15.59 -4.89
C ILE A 358 0.73 -14.20 -5.51
N GLY A 359 -0.11 -13.87 -6.50
CA GLY A 359 -0.07 -12.57 -7.16
C GLY A 359 -0.40 -11.39 -6.25
N ILE A 360 -1.39 -11.53 -5.36
CA ILE A 360 -1.71 -10.52 -4.32
C ILE A 360 -0.52 -10.36 -3.36
N CYS A 361 0.00 -11.45 -2.80
CA CYS A 361 1.06 -11.38 -1.79
C CYS A 361 2.39 -10.89 -2.38
N VAL A 362 2.87 -11.53 -3.44
CA VAL A 362 4.16 -11.20 -4.05
C VAL A 362 4.06 -9.87 -4.79
N GLY A 363 2.94 -9.58 -5.46
CA GLY A 363 2.69 -8.30 -6.11
C GLY A 363 2.70 -7.13 -5.13
N GLY A 364 2.00 -7.26 -4.00
CA GLY A 364 2.03 -6.25 -2.94
C GLY A 364 3.45 -6.07 -2.37
N ALA A 365 4.18 -7.16 -2.14
CA ALA A 365 5.55 -7.07 -1.64
C ALA A 365 6.52 -6.41 -2.64
N ILE A 366 6.37 -6.65 -3.96
CA ILE A 366 7.11 -5.95 -5.02
C ILE A 366 6.76 -4.46 -5.04
N GLN A 367 5.48 -4.10 -4.89
CA GLN A 367 5.07 -2.70 -4.84
C GLN A 367 5.69 -1.98 -3.65
N VAL A 368 5.68 -2.59 -2.47
CA VAL A 368 6.33 -2.01 -1.28
C VAL A 368 7.84 -1.88 -1.50
N SER A 369 8.51 -2.92 -2.00
CA SER A 369 9.97 -2.94 -2.13
C SER A 369 10.52 -2.07 -3.26
N ALA A 370 9.86 -2.05 -4.42
CA ALA A 370 10.37 -1.41 -5.64
C ALA A 370 9.72 -0.04 -5.92
N PHE A 371 8.61 0.28 -5.26
CA PHE A 371 7.92 1.55 -5.43
C PHE A 371 7.82 2.35 -4.13
N VAL A 372 7.15 1.84 -3.09
CA VAL A 372 6.85 2.61 -1.87
C VAL A 372 8.12 3.01 -1.12
N ILE A 373 9.00 2.05 -0.82
CA ILE A 373 10.28 2.33 -0.11
C ILE A 373 11.13 3.34 -0.90
N PRO A 374 11.45 3.10 -2.19
CA PRO A 374 12.21 4.07 -2.99
C PRO A 374 11.59 5.46 -3.07
N LEU A 375 10.26 5.54 -3.18
CA LEU A 375 9.55 6.80 -3.24
C LEU A 375 9.70 7.58 -1.93
N LEU A 376 9.53 6.92 -0.78
CA LEU A 376 9.72 7.53 0.53
C LEU A 376 11.17 7.98 0.77
N VAL A 377 12.17 7.23 0.27
CA VAL A 377 13.59 7.62 0.37
C VAL A 377 13.94 8.83 -0.50
N ILE A 378 13.25 9.04 -1.62
CA ILE A 378 13.44 10.23 -2.46
C ILE A 378 12.75 11.45 -1.85
N ILE A 379 11.60 11.22 -1.22
CA ILE A 379 10.80 12.26 -0.58
C ILE A 379 11.48 12.78 0.71
N GLY A 380 12.12 11.92 1.49
CA GLY A 380 12.91 12.25 2.68
C GLY A 380 14.34 12.74 2.38
#